data_AF-A0A512RMC1-F1
#
_entry.id   AF-A0A512RMC1-F1
#
_cell.length_a   1.000
_cell.length_b   1.000
_cell.length_c   1.000
_cell.angle_alpha   90.00
_cell.angle_beta   90.00
_cell.angle_gamma   90.00
#
_symmetry.space_group_name_H-M   'P 1'
#
loop_
_entity.id
_entity.type
_entity.pdbx_description
1 polymer ?
#
loop_
_entity_poly.entity_id
_entity_poly.type
_entity_poly.pdbx_seq_one_letter_code
_entity_poly.pdbx_strand_id
1 'polypeptide(L)'
;MKDVRISHEEKWQALHWKTLTSAYRRSPWFEYFEDGLADLYERKFDFLLDWNMACFEWAETVLGLEKPVSYTESFRKSYDPAEGIQDLRDVLAPGKSAGELPQYTQVFGERTGFVPGLSILDLIFCEGKRASELLK
;
A
#
# COMPACT_ATOMS: atom_id res chain seq x y z
N MET A 1 -13.98 11.39 -8.30
CA MET A 1 -12.98 10.30 -8.29
C MET A 1 -13.61 8.93 -8.50
N LYS A 2 -14.87 8.69 -8.07
CA LYS A 2 -15.57 7.41 -8.27
C LYS A 2 -15.61 6.95 -9.74
N ASP A 3 -15.74 7.88 -10.69
CA ASP A 3 -15.89 7.55 -12.12
C ASP A 3 -14.56 7.41 -12.89
N VAL A 4 -13.41 7.49 -12.21
CA VAL A 4 -12.10 7.35 -12.87
C VAL A 4 -11.92 5.88 -13.25
N ARG A 5 -11.79 5.61 -14.55
CA ARG A 5 -11.61 4.27 -15.10
C ARG A 5 -10.14 3.91 -15.28
N ILE A 6 -9.84 2.63 -15.16
CA ILE A 6 -8.51 2.09 -15.45
C ILE A 6 -8.40 1.87 -16.97
N SER A 7 -7.29 2.32 -17.57
CA SER A 7 -6.98 1.96 -18.95
C SER A 7 -6.44 0.54 -19.02
N HIS A 8 -7.06 -0.28 -19.86
CA HIS A 8 -6.66 -1.67 -20.13
C HIS A 8 -6.07 -1.85 -21.54
N GLU A 9 -5.66 -0.76 -22.19
CA GLU A 9 -4.98 -0.80 -23.49
C GLU A 9 -3.66 -1.58 -23.39
N GLU A 10 -2.96 -1.41 -22.27
CA GLU A 10 -1.72 -2.10 -21.94
C GLU A 10 -1.95 -3.18 -20.87
N LYS A 11 -1.12 -4.23 -20.88
CA LYS A 11 -1.15 -5.31 -19.88
C LYS A 11 -0.45 -4.92 -18.58
N TRP A 12 -0.81 -3.76 -18.01
CA TRP A 12 -0.13 -3.18 -16.86
C TRP A 12 -0.17 -4.09 -15.63
N GLN A 13 -1.28 -4.79 -15.38
CA GLN A 13 -1.40 -5.68 -14.21
C GLN A 13 -0.36 -6.81 -14.25
N ALA A 14 -0.24 -7.46 -15.40
CA ALA A 14 0.75 -8.52 -15.61
C ALA A 14 2.19 -7.98 -15.50
N LEU A 15 2.45 -6.77 -16.02
CA LEU A 15 3.76 -6.13 -15.92
C LEU A 15 4.11 -5.76 -14.47
N HIS A 16 3.15 -5.20 -13.73
CA HIS A 16 3.30 -4.85 -12.32
C HIS A 16 3.55 -6.10 -11.49
N TRP A 17 2.74 -7.15 -11.69
CA TRP A 17 2.88 -8.41 -10.98
C TRP A 17 4.26 -9.06 -11.21
N LYS A 18 4.72 -9.09 -12.46
CA LYS A 18 6.06 -9.57 -12.79
C LYS A 18 7.16 -8.76 -12.10
N THR A 19 7.01 -7.44 -12.05
CA THR A 19 7.98 -6.55 -11.38
C THR A 19 8.01 -6.81 -9.88
N LEU A 20 6.86 -6.89 -9.22
CA LEU A 20 6.75 -7.19 -7.78
C LEU A 20 7.37 -8.54 -7.45
N THR A 21 7.01 -9.56 -8.22
CA THR A 21 7.58 -10.90 -8.10
C THR A 21 9.10 -10.86 -8.22
N SER A 22 9.64 -10.20 -9.25
CA SER A 22 11.09 -10.12 -9.42
C SER A 22 11.79 -9.35 -8.30
N ALA A 23 11.17 -8.31 -7.76
CA ALA A 23 11.76 -7.48 -6.71
C ALA A 23 11.75 -8.19 -5.34
N TYR A 24 10.66 -8.88 -5.02
CA TYR A 24 10.37 -9.38 -3.68
C TYR A 24 10.46 -10.88 -3.50
N ARG A 25 10.68 -11.68 -4.55
CA ARG A 25 10.79 -13.15 -4.44
C ARG A 25 11.87 -13.65 -3.47
N ARG A 26 12.86 -12.83 -3.12
CA ARG A 26 13.88 -13.17 -2.11
C ARG A 26 13.59 -12.61 -0.72
N SER A 27 12.46 -11.91 -0.55
CA SER A 27 12.03 -11.47 0.78
C SER A 27 11.53 -12.65 1.61
N PRO A 28 11.66 -12.61 2.93
CA PRO A 28 11.30 -13.74 3.80
C PRO A 28 9.83 -14.16 3.73
N TRP A 29 8.91 -13.22 3.44
CA TRP A 29 7.46 -13.48 3.52
C TRP A 29 6.72 -13.39 2.19
N PHE A 30 7.38 -13.09 1.07
CA PHE A 30 6.67 -12.94 -0.21
C PHE A 30 5.86 -14.18 -0.60
N GLU A 31 6.45 -15.38 -0.53
CA GLU A 31 5.77 -16.63 -0.89
C GLU A 31 4.50 -16.88 -0.06
N TYR A 32 4.50 -16.47 1.21
CA TYR A 32 3.32 -16.60 2.09
C TYR A 32 2.15 -15.70 1.65
N PHE A 33 2.44 -14.54 1.06
CA PHE A 33 1.45 -13.57 0.62
C PHE A 33 1.22 -13.54 -0.89
N GLU A 34 1.96 -14.35 -1.65
CA GLU A 34 2.02 -14.33 -3.11
C GLU A 34 0.63 -14.50 -3.72
N ASP A 35 -0.07 -15.58 -3.36
CA ASP A 35 -1.39 -15.90 -3.91
C ASP A 35 -2.41 -14.79 -3.65
N GLY A 36 -2.51 -14.30 -2.42
CA GLY A 36 -3.48 -13.26 -2.07
C GLY A 36 -3.20 -11.91 -2.75
N LEU A 37 -1.93 -11.59 -3.02
CA LEU A 37 -1.59 -10.40 -3.79
C LEU A 37 -1.78 -10.61 -5.29
N ALA A 38 -1.48 -11.81 -5.81
CA ALA A 38 -1.66 -12.16 -7.22
C ALA A 38 -3.10 -11.94 -7.66
N ASP A 39 -4.08 -12.32 -6.83
CA ASP A 39 -5.51 -12.10 -7.07
C ASP A 39 -5.85 -10.64 -7.43
N LEU A 40 -5.18 -9.65 -6.82
CA LEU A 40 -5.38 -8.22 -7.11
C LEU A 40 -4.88 -7.81 -8.50
N TYR A 41 -3.93 -8.56 -9.07
CA TYR A 41 -3.37 -8.33 -10.40
C TYR A 41 -3.97 -9.25 -11.47
N GLU A 42 -4.62 -10.34 -11.09
CA GLU A 42 -5.34 -11.22 -12.03
C GLU A 42 -6.79 -10.78 -12.26
N ARG A 43 -7.43 -10.23 -11.23
CA ARG A 43 -8.79 -9.69 -11.33
C ARG A 43 -8.79 -8.39 -12.13
N LYS A 44 -9.69 -8.26 -13.11
CA LYS A 44 -9.93 -6.98 -13.80
C LYS A 44 -10.83 -6.07 -12.97
N PHE A 45 -10.48 -4.79 -12.95
CA PHE A 45 -11.25 -3.73 -12.31
C PHE A 45 -11.56 -2.64 -13.33
N ASP A 46 -12.80 -2.15 -13.34
CA ASP A 46 -13.21 -1.08 -14.24
C ASP A 46 -12.85 0.31 -13.69
N PHE A 47 -12.97 0.49 -12.38
CA PHE A 47 -12.75 1.76 -11.70
C PHE A 47 -11.49 1.73 -10.82
N LEU A 48 -10.76 2.85 -10.82
CA LEU A 48 -9.53 3.02 -10.05
C LEU A 48 -9.79 2.97 -8.55
N LEU A 49 -10.91 3.54 -8.10
CA LEU A 49 -11.27 3.52 -6.68
C LEU A 49 -11.47 2.09 -6.18
N ASP A 50 -12.18 1.25 -6.93
CA ASP A 50 -12.46 -0.14 -6.55
C ASP A 50 -11.17 -0.96 -6.43
N TRP A 51 -10.23 -0.75 -7.36
CA TRP A 51 -8.91 -1.38 -7.29
C TRP A 51 -8.11 -0.91 -6.06
N ASN A 52 -8.06 0.41 -5.82
CA ASN A 52 -7.38 0.96 -4.66
C ASN A 52 -7.96 0.44 -3.33
N MET A 53 -9.29 0.32 -3.26
CA MET A 53 -9.97 -0.21 -2.08
C MET A 53 -9.66 -1.69 -1.87
N ALA A 54 -9.63 -2.50 -2.92
CA ALA A 54 -9.22 -3.91 -2.81
C ALA A 54 -7.76 -4.05 -2.33
N CYS A 55 -6.85 -3.20 -2.81
CA CYS A 55 -5.48 -3.16 -2.31
C CYS A 55 -5.41 -2.77 -0.83
N PHE A 56 -6.22 -1.80 -0.41
CA PHE A 56 -6.31 -1.35 0.98
C PHE A 56 -6.86 -2.44 1.90
N GLU A 57 -7.96 -3.07 1.52
CA GLU A 57 -8.59 -4.19 2.26
C GLU A 57 -7.65 -5.39 2.40
N TRP A 58 -6.91 -5.72 1.33
CA TRP A 58 -5.88 -6.75 1.40
C TRP A 58 -4.79 -6.39 2.41
N ALA A 59 -4.30 -5.14 2.38
CA ALA A 59 -3.27 -4.66 3.31
C ALA A 59 -3.76 -4.69 4.76
N GLU A 60 -5.00 -4.27 5.03
CA GLU A 60 -5.61 -4.39 6.35
C GLU A 60 -5.71 -5.84 6.82
N THR A 61 -6.15 -6.74 5.94
CA THR A 61 -6.31 -8.16 6.23
C THR A 61 -4.97 -8.80 6.61
N VAL A 62 -3.91 -8.58 5.83
CA VAL A 62 -2.58 -9.17 6.12
C VAL A 62 -1.92 -8.55 7.36
N LEU A 63 -2.22 -7.29 7.67
CA LEU A 63 -1.74 -6.61 8.88
C LEU A 63 -2.60 -6.91 10.12
N GLY A 64 -3.77 -7.55 9.97
CA GLY A 64 -4.72 -7.77 11.05
C GLY A 64 -5.28 -6.46 11.62
N LEU A 65 -5.46 -5.44 10.76
CA LEU A 65 -6.05 -4.17 11.13
C LEU A 65 -7.56 -4.22 10.89
N GLU A 66 -8.34 -3.89 11.93
CA GLU A 66 -9.78 -3.72 11.82
C GLU A 66 -10.11 -2.24 12.00
N LYS A 67 -10.03 -1.45 10.92
CA LYS A 67 -10.44 -0.05 10.94
C LYS A 67 -11.70 0.15 10.11
N PRO A 68 -12.74 0.82 10.65
CA PRO A 68 -13.92 1.12 9.87
C PRO A 68 -13.58 2.14 8.77
N VAL A 69 -13.79 1.75 7.52
CA VAL A 69 -13.67 2.66 6.37
C VAL A 69 -15.04 3.25 6.05
N SER A 70 -15.09 4.56 5.82
CA SER A 70 -16.28 5.26 5.36
C SER A 70 -15.94 6.24 4.25
N TYR A 71 -16.93 6.53 3.41
CA TYR A 71 -16.78 7.48 2.31
C TYR A 71 -17.41 8.81 2.69
N THR A 72 -16.76 9.91 2.32
CA THR A 72 -17.38 11.23 2.41
C THR A 72 -18.45 11.39 1.34
N GLU A 73 -19.51 12.12 1.67
CA GLU A 73 -20.61 12.40 0.73
C GLU A 73 -20.23 13.48 -0.28
N SER A 74 -19.33 14.39 0.11
CA SER A 74 -18.87 15.49 -0.72
C SER A 74 -17.39 15.80 -0.49
N PHE A 75 -16.79 16.48 -1.45
CA PHE A 75 -15.42 16.96 -1.33
C PHE A 75 -15.37 18.20 -0.44
N ARG A 76 -14.54 18.15 0.61
CA ARG A 76 -14.22 19.31 1.45
C ARG A 76 -12.76 19.71 1.22
N LYS A 77 -12.53 21.01 0.99
CA LYS A 77 -11.16 21.56 0.80
C LYS A 77 -10.36 21.56 2.08
N SER A 78 -11.00 21.77 3.21
CA SER A 78 -10.41 21.79 4.54
C SER A 78 -11.41 21.21 5.54
N TYR A 79 -10.89 20.62 6.61
CA TYR A 79 -11.67 20.19 7.76
C TYR A 79 -11.36 21.12 8.94
N ASP A 80 -12.37 21.42 9.76
CA ASP A 80 -12.15 22.17 10.99
C ASP A 80 -11.42 21.26 12.01
N PRO A 81 -10.28 21.69 12.60
CA PRO A 81 -9.63 20.93 13.67
C PRO A 81 -10.57 20.55 14.83
N ALA A 82 -11.62 21.34 15.08
CA ALA A 82 -12.63 21.06 16.09
C ALA A 82 -13.52 19.84 15.76
N GLU A 83 -13.62 19.43 14.49
CA GLU A 83 -14.33 18.21 14.08
C GLU A 83 -13.56 16.93 14.47
N GLY A 84 -12.32 17.05 14.96
CA GLY A 84 -11.46 15.90 15.30
C GLY A 84 -11.00 15.10 14.08
N ILE A 85 -11.16 15.65 12.87
CA ILE A 85 -10.76 15.02 11.62
C ILE A 85 -9.34 15.44 11.28
N GLN A 86 -8.44 14.46 11.19
CA GLN A 86 -7.08 14.68 10.73
C GLN A 86 -7.00 14.50 9.21
N ASP A 87 -6.78 15.59 8.48
CA ASP A 87 -6.61 15.56 7.02
C ASP A 87 -5.16 15.24 6.65
N LEU A 88 -4.91 14.05 6.11
CA LEU A 88 -3.57 13.56 5.74
C LEU A 88 -3.29 13.61 4.23
N ARG A 89 -4.18 14.20 3.41
CA ARG A 89 -4.08 14.18 1.93
C ARG A 89 -2.78 14.77 1.39
N ASP A 90 -2.24 15.80 2.05
CA ASP A 90 -1.04 16.53 1.61
C ASP A 90 0.25 16.14 2.36
N VAL A 91 0.19 15.06 3.15
CA VAL A 91 1.34 14.57 3.94
C VAL A 91 2.35 13.86 3.03
N LEU A 92 1.87 13.03 2.10
CA LEU A 92 2.69 12.28 1.15
C LEU A 92 2.93 13.08 -0.14
N ALA A 93 3.52 14.27 -0.01
CA ALA A 93 3.91 15.10 -1.15
C ALA A 93 5.38 14.88 -1.54
N PRO A 94 5.74 14.99 -2.84
CA PRO A 94 7.13 14.90 -3.27
C PRO A 94 8.03 15.86 -2.48
N GLY A 95 9.11 15.33 -1.90
CA GLY A 95 10.07 16.10 -1.11
C GLY A 95 9.68 16.33 0.36
N LYS A 96 8.50 15.85 0.81
CA LYS A 96 8.16 15.81 2.24
C LYS A 96 8.54 14.45 2.83
N SER A 97 9.21 14.46 3.97
CA SER A 97 9.46 13.25 4.76
C SER A 97 8.29 13.03 5.71
N ALA A 98 7.85 11.77 5.85
CA ALA A 98 6.78 11.37 6.76
C ALA A 98 7.23 11.28 8.24
N GLY A 99 8.36 11.89 8.60
CA GLY A 99 8.96 11.81 9.94
C GLY A 99 9.91 10.63 10.09
N GLU A 100 10.21 10.26 11.34
CA GLU A 100 11.01 9.08 11.65
C GLU A 100 10.18 7.81 11.45
N LEU A 101 10.54 7.01 10.45
CA LEU A 101 9.91 5.73 10.15
C LEU A 101 10.72 4.59 10.81
N PRO A 102 10.06 3.50 11.23
CA PRO A 102 10.74 2.35 11.82
C PRO A 102 11.76 1.76 10.83
N GLN A 103 12.93 1.39 11.35
CA GLN A 103 13.92 0.62 10.61
C GLN A 103 13.60 -0.88 10.71
N TYR A 104 13.77 -1.59 9.59
CA TYR A 104 13.52 -3.01 9.45
C TYR A 104 14.45 -3.63 8.42
N THR A 105 14.52 -4.97 8.35
CA THR A 105 15.45 -5.65 7.45
C THR A 105 14.91 -5.65 6.03
N GLN A 106 15.49 -4.82 5.15
CA GLN A 106 15.06 -4.73 3.74
C GLN A 106 15.80 -5.73 2.84
N VAL A 107 15.10 -6.27 1.82
CA VAL A 107 15.66 -7.22 0.82
C VAL A 107 16.98 -6.76 0.21
N PHE A 108 17.11 -5.46 -0.07
CA PHE A 108 18.31 -4.90 -0.70
C PHE A 108 19.24 -4.21 0.30
N GLY A 109 18.92 -4.27 1.59
CA GLY A 109 19.58 -3.51 2.66
C GLY A 109 21.08 -3.79 2.79
N GLU A 110 21.53 -5.02 2.54
CA GLU A 110 22.96 -5.36 2.55
C GLU A 110 23.76 -4.58 1.50
N ARG A 111 23.13 -4.22 0.37
CA ARG A 111 23.79 -3.51 -0.74
C ARG A 111 23.59 -2.00 -0.67
N THR A 112 22.39 -1.55 -0.28
CA THR A 112 22.00 -0.13 -0.37
C THR A 112 21.97 0.57 0.99
N GLY A 113 22.11 -0.17 2.09
CA GLY A 113 21.68 0.31 3.39
C GLY A 113 20.15 0.41 3.48
N PHE A 114 19.67 0.90 4.62
CA PHE A 114 18.24 1.13 4.86
C PHE A 114 17.74 2.34 4.07
N VAL A 115 16.63 2.17 3.36
CA VAL A 115 15.95 3.23 2.61
C VAL A 115 14.59 3.51 3.26
N PRO A 116 14.37 4.68 3.89
CA PRO A 116 13.07 5.02 4.47
C PRO A 116 12.02 5.31 3.39
N GLY A 117 10.74 5.22 3.76
CA GLY A 117 9.62 5.64 2.90
C GLY A 117 9.33 4.71 1.72
N LEU A 118 9.76 3.45 1.79
CA LEU A 118 9.34 2.41 0.83
C LEU A 118 7.87 2.04 1.02
N SER A 119 7.34 1.32 0.03
CA SER A 119 5.94 0.90 0.03
C SER A 119 5.58 -0.01 1.22
N ILE A 120 4.31 -0.04 1.59
CA ILE A 120 3.79 -0.97 2.62
C ILE A 120 4.07 -2.44 2.28
N LEU A 121 4.14 -2.78 0.98
CA LEU A 121 4.51 -4.11 0.52
C LEU A 121 5.92 -4.50 0.95
N ASP A 122 6.86 -3.55 0.92
CA ASP A 122 8.25 -3.79 1.35
C ASP A 122 8.29 -4.24 2.80
N LEU A 123 7.58 -3.52 3.67
CA LEU A 123 7.46 -3.84 5.08
C LEU A 123 6.79 -5.20 5.31
N ILE A 124 5.65 -5.46 4.66
CA ILE A 124 4.89 -6.72 4.79
C ILE A 124 5.76 -7.90 4.36
N PHE A 125 6.47 -7.79 3.24
CA PHE A 125 7.28 -8.88 2.71
C PHE A 125 8.57 -9.13 3.49
N CYS A 126 9.10 -8.10 4.13
CA CYS A 126 10.30 -8.20 4.95
C CYS A 126 10.00 -8.71 6.38
N GLU A 127 8.95 -8.20 7.01
CA GLU A 127 8.68 -8.42 8.44
C GLU A 127 7.44 -9.32 8.69
N GLY A 128 6.64 -9.59 7.65
CA GLY A 128 5.47 -10.45 7.76
C GLY A 128 4.48 -9.95 8.80
N LYS A 129 4.06 -10.84 9.71
CA LYS A 129 3.12 -10.48 10.79
C LYS A 129 3.67 -9.40 11.73
N ARG A 130 4.99 -9.24 11.84
CA ARG A 130 5.61 -8.18 12.67
C ARG A 130 5.46 -6.79 12.05
N ALA A 131 5.07 -6.67 10.78
CA ALA A 131 4.82 -5.39 10.14
C ALA A 131 3.82 -4.52 10.94
N SER A 132 2.76 -5.13 11.50
CA SER A 132 1.76 -4.41 12.29
C SER A 132 2.28 -3.91 13.64
N GLU A 133 3.35 -4.49 14.18
CA GLU A 133 4.01 -4.02 15.41
C GLU A 133 4.82 -2.75 15.15
N LEU A 134 5.37 -2.61 13.94
CA LEU A 134 6.19 -1.47 13.53
C LEU A 134 5.35 -0.26 13.10
N LEU A 135 4.08 -0.45 12.78
CA LEU A 135 3.14 0.61 12.36
C LEU A 135 2.41 1.29 13.53
N LYS A 136 2.71 0.92 14.78
CA LYS A 136 2.06 1.44 15.99
C LYS A 136 2.70 2.72 16.50
#